data_AF-A0A1Q6IQ30-F1
#
_entry.id   AF-A0A1Q6IQ30-F1
#
_cell.length_a   1.000
_cell.length_b   1.000
_cell.length_c   1.000
_cell.angle_alpha   90.00
_cell.angle_beta   90.00
_cell.angle_gamma   90.00
#
_symmetry.space_group_name_H-M   'P 1'
#
loop_
_entity.id
_entity.type
_entity.pdbx_description
1 polymer ?
#
loop_
_entity_poly.entity_id
_entity_poly.type
_entity_poly.pdbx_seq_one_letter_code
_entity_poly.pdbx_strand_id
1 'polypeptide(L)'
;MTNDVNGMKKKCGRPALGRTRKLTRGVTVKFSPVSYEALRFRAGKSGRSLAVYIREAALAATVTARHTPEENALLRSLAGMANNLNQLTKLSHQTGFYRTRLLIEGLLGKLKRIMDDYRPKGG
;
A
#
# COMPACT_ATOMS: atom_id res chain seq x y z
N MET A 1 44.88 -23.13 -26.58
CA MET A 1 45.67 -24.08 -25.77
C MET A 1 45.66 -23.60 -24.33
N THR A 2 44.77 -24.11 -23.49
CA THR A 2 44.79 -23.85 -22.04
C THR A 2 44.88 -25.19 -21.36
N ASN A 3 46.06 -25.46 -20.81
CA ASN A 3 46.44 -26.76 -20.28
C ASN A 3 45.67 -27.06 -18.99
N ASP A 4 44.70 -27.97 -19.10
CA ASP A 4 44.13 -28.71 -17.97
C ASP A 4 45.19 -29.65 -17.42
N VAL A 5 46.05 -29.13 -16.54
CA VAL A 5 47.01 -29.98 -15.81
C VAL A 5 46.26 -30.64 -14.65
N ASN A 6 45.66 -31.77 -14.97
CA ASN A 6 45.13 -32.76 -14.05
C ASN A 6 46.26 -33.29 -13.15
N GLY A 7 46.56 -32.56 -12.08
CA GLY A 7 47.40 -33.01 -10.99
C GLY A 7 46.56 -33.80 -9.99
N MET A 8 46.56 -35.13 -10.11
CA MET A 8 46.00 -36.07 -9.14
C MET A 8 46.66 -35.91 -7.77
N LYS A 9 46.20 -34.93 -6.97
CA LYS A 9 46.48 -34.91 -5.53
C LYS A 9 45.40 -35.72 -4.84
N LYS A 10 45.75 -36.88 -4.28
CA LYS A 10 44.93 -37.57 -3.27
C LYS A 10 44.79 -36.64 -2.06
N LYS A 11 43.73 -35.83 -2.04
CA LYS A 11 43.41 -34.94 -0.92
C LYS A 11 42.67 -35.76 0.13
N CYS A 12 43.42 -36.40 1.02
CA CYS A 12 42.83 -36.86 2.28
C CYS A 12 42.30 -35.63 3.03
N GLY A 13 40.99 -35.53 3.23
CA GLY A 13 40.33 -34.45 3.95
C GLY A 13 39.03 -33.96 3.31
N ARG A 14 38.27 -33.14 4.05
CA ARG A 14 37.03 -32.53 3.55
C ARG A 14 37.33 -31.68 2.29
N PRO A 15 36.62 -31.88 1.17
CA PRO A 15 36.80 -31.09 -0.02
C PRO A 15 36.72 -29.58 0.25
N ALA A 16 37.61 -28.81 -0.36
CA ALA A 16 37.59 -27.35 -0.25
C ALA A 16 36.28 -26.80 -0.82
N LEU A 17 35.70 -25.82 -0.14
CA LEU A 17 34.48 -25.18 -0.59
C LEU A 17 34.75 -24.40 -1.89
N GLY A 18 33.94 -24.62 -2.92
CA GLY A 18 34.07 -23.94 -4.21
C GLY A 18 33.97 -22.42 -4.11
N ARG A 19 34.61 -21.70 -5.04
CA ARG A 19 34.73 -20.24 -5.03
C ARG A 19 33.37 -19.52 -4.96
N THR A 20 32.32 -20.09 -5.56
CA THR A 20 30.95 -19.56 -5.58
C THR A 20 30.21 -19.72 -4.24
N ARG A 21 30.54 -20.75 -3.45
CA ARG A 21 29.94 -20.99 -2.12
C ARG A 21 30.73 -20.37 -0.98
N LYS A 22 31.99 -19.99 -1.22
CA LYS A 22 32.86 -19.41 -0.19
C LYS A 22 32.41 -17.98 0.13
N LEU A 23 32.01 -17.77 1.39
CA LEU A 23 31.72 -16.44 1.93
C LEU A 23 33.04 -15.67 2.07
N THR A 24 33.20 -14.58 1.33
CA THR A 24 34.45 -13.79 1.28
C THR A 24 34.28 -12.32 1.64
N ARG A 25 33.05 -11.80 1.61
CA ARG A 25 32.70 -10.41 1.93
C ARG A 25 31.74 -10.40 3.11
N GLY A 26 31.98 -9.52 4.07
CA GLY A 26 31.15 -9.34 5.25
C GLY A 26 30.54 -7.94 5.30
N VAL A 27 29.37 -7.83 5.91
CA VAL A 27 28.73 -6.57 6.27
C VAL A 27 28.61 -6.54 7.79
N THR A 28 29.09 -5.46 8.41
CA THR A 28 28.99 -5.28 9.87
C THR A 28 27.78 -4.41 10.18
N VAL A 29 26.93 -4.88 11.08
CA VAL A 29 25.78 -4.15 11.61
C VAL A 29 25.90 -4.06 13.13
N LYS A 30 25.47 -2.95 13.71
CA LYS A 30 25.43 -2.74 15.16
C LYS A 30 23.98 -2.74 15.62
N PHE A 31 23.70 -3.45 16.70
CA PHE A 31 22.37 -3.55 17.29
C PHE A 31 22.40 -3.03 18.71
N SER A 32 21.27 -2.50 19.18
CA SER A 32 21.07 -2.29 20.61
C SER A 32 21.04 -3.65 21.34
N PRO A 33 21.29 -3.68 22.66
CA PRO A 33 21.19 -4.91 23.44
C PRO A 33 19.84 -5.63 23.26
N VAL A 34 18.75 -4.86 23.25
CA VAL A 34 17.38 -5.39 23.09
C VAL A 34 17.18 -6.03 21.72
N SER A 35 17.58 -5.34 20.65
CA SER A 35 17.46 -5.87 19.29
C SER A 35 18.35 -7.09 19.07
N TYR A 36 19.53 -7.12 19.69
CA TYR A 36 20.43 -8.27 19.62
C TYR A 36 19.82 -9.52 20.25
N GLU A 37 19.27 -9.42 21.46
CA GLU A 37 18.62 -10.56 22.13
C GLU A 37 17.37 -11.02 21.39
N ALA A 38 16.58 -10.11 20.83
CA ALA A 38 15.45 -10.47 19.98
C ALA A 38 15.88 -11.29 18.75
N LEU A 39 16.97 -10.91 18.08
CA LEU A 39 17.52 -11.65 16.95
C LEU A 39 18.08 -13.01 17.39
N ARG A 40 18.79 -13.07 18.52
CA ARG A 40 19.32 -14.31 19.10
C ARG A 40 18.21 -15.30 19.40
N PHE A 41 17.12 -14.84 20.00
CA PHE A 41 15.95 -15.65 20.30
C PHE A 41 15.27 -16.17 19.02
N ARG A 42 15.07 -15.32 18.01
CA ARG A 42 14.50 -15.73 16.71
C ARG A 42 15.39 -16.73 15.97
N ALA A 43 16.70 -16.53 15.98
CA ALA A 43 17.66 -17.46 15.41
C ALA A 43 17.62 -18.81 16.12
N GLY A 44 17.58 -18.81 17.46
CA GLY A 44 17.44 -20.01 18.28
C GLY A 44 16.16 -20.79 17.98
N LYS A 45 15.02 -20.12 17.84
CA LYS A 45 13.76 -20.74 17.40
C LYS A 45 13.86 -21.42 16.04
N SER A 46 14.68 -20.88 15.14
CA SER A 46 14.88 -21.43 13.80
C SER A 46 15.92 -22.56 13.74
N GLY A 47 16.58 -22.90 14.87
CA GLY A 47 17.65 -23.90 14.92
C GLY A 47 18.92 -23.49 14.16
N ARG A 48 19.07 -22.21 13.82
CA ARG A 48 20.18 -21.68 13.02
C ARG A 48 21.08 -20.77 13.84
N SER A 49 22.33 -20.64 13.41
CA SER A 49 23.21 -19.61 13.97
C SER A 49 22.71 -18.22 13.61
N LEU A 50 22.98 -17.24 14.47
CA LEU A 50 22.56 -15.85 14.29
C LEU A 50 22.99 -15.28 12.92
N ALA A 51 24.22 -15.57 12.50
CA ALA A 51 24.77 -15.10 11.23
C ALA A 51 24.10 -15.74 9.99
N VAL A 52 23.62 -16.97 10.10
CA VAL A 52 22.85 -17.62 9.02
C VAL A 52 21.44 -17.05 8.99
N TYR A 53 20.80 -16.94 10.16
CA TYR A 53 19.46 -16.37 10.29
C TYR A 53 19.36 -14.95 9.71
N ILE A 54 20.28 -14.05 10.08
CA ILE A 54 20.28 -12.67 9.58
C ILE A 54 20.48 -12.63 8.07
N ARG A 55 21.38 -13.47 7.53
CA ARG A 55 21.67 -13.49 6.10
C ARG A 55 20.50 -14.01 5.29
N GLU A 56 19.89 -15.10 5.72
CA GLU A 56 18.70 -15.67 5.07
C GLU A 56 17.52 -14.71 5.16
N ALA A 57 17.30 -14.10 6.33
CA ALA A 57 16.25 -13.10 6.51
C ALA A 57 16.46 -11.87 5.61
N ALA A 58 17.70 -11.39 5.47
CA ALA A 58 18.02 -10.26 4.60
C ALA A 58 17.83 -10.58 3.11
N LEU A 59 18.14 -11.82 2.69
CA LEU A 59 17.95 -12.27 1.31
C LEU A 59 16.47 -12.58 0.99
N ALA A 60 15.72 -13.06 1.98
CA ALA A 60 14.29 -13.36 1.84
C ALA A 60 13.40 -12.12 2.03
N ALA A 61 13.94 -11.00 2.51
CA ALA A 61 13.19 -9.78 2.67
C ALA A 61 12.68 -9.31 1.31
N THR A 62 11.36 -9.33 1.13
CA THR A 62 10.72 -8.75 -0.03
C THR A 62 10.88 -7.23 0.03
N VAL A 63 11.75 -6.70 -0.82
CA VAL A 63 11.83 -5.26 -1.04
C VAL A 63 10.60 -4.89 -1.86
N THR A 64 9.52 -4.48 -1.19
CA THR A 64 8.40 -3.86 -1.88
C THR A 64 8.91 -2.57 -2.50
N ALA A 65 9.02 -2.54 -3.82
CA ALA A 65 9.33 -1.32 -4.54
C ALA A 65 8.28 -0.28 -4.16
N ARG A 66 8.73 0.87 -3.68
CA ARG A 66 7.81 2.01 -3.54
C ARG A 66 7.26 2.32 -4.92
N HIS A 67 5.97 2.64 -5.00
CA HIS A 67 5.36 3.11 -6.23
C HIS A 67 6.22 4.20 -6.85
N THR A 68 6.40 4.14 -8.17
CA THR A 68 7.17 5.16 -8.88
C THR A 68 6.54 6.54 -8.66
N PRO A 69 7.29 7.64 -8.82
CA PRO A 69 6.71 8.98 -8.74
C PRO A 69 5.52 9.18 -9.69
N GLU A 70 5.57 8.52 -10.85
CA GLU A 70 4.51 8.51 -11.87
C GLU A 70 3.27 7.76 -11.39
N GLU A 71 3.41 6.55 -10.83
CA GLU A 71 2.31 5.79 -10.24
C GLU A 71 1.64 6.57 -9.09
N ASN A 72 2.43 7.22 -8.24
CA ASN A 72 1.91 8.06 -7.17
C ASN A 72 1.21 9.33 -7.68
N ALA A 73 1.63 9.88 -8.81
CA ALA A 73 0.92 11.00 -9.45
C ALA A 73 -0.43 10.54 -10.01
N LEU A 74 -0.48 9.38 -10.65
CA LEU A 74 -1.71 8.78 -11.17
C LEU A 74 -2.71 8.50 -10.04
N LEU A 75 -2.28 7.89 -8.94
CA LEU A 75 -3.14 7.60 -7.78
C LEU A 75 -3.73 8.88 -7.17
N ARG A 76 -2.94 9.95 -7.06
CA ARG A 76 -3.42 11.25 -6.58
C ARG A 76 -4.45 11.86 -7.53
N SER A 77 -4.22 11.77 -8.84
CA SER A 77 -5.17 12.21 -9.86
C SER A 77 -6.49 11.44 -9.77
N LEU A 78 -6.42 10.11 -9.63
CA LEU A 78 -7.58 9.24 -9.48
C LEU A 78 -8.43 9.60 -8.25
N ALA A 79 -7.77 9.83 -7.11
CA ALA A 79 -8.45 10.27 -5.89
C ALA A 79 -9.14 11.63 -6.08
N GLY A 80 -8.48 12.56 -6.78
CA GLY A 80 -9.08 13.85 -7.16
C GLY A 80 -10.32 13.69 -8.03
N MET A 81 -10.27 12.82 -9.04
CA MET A 81 -11.41 12.53 -9.92
C MET A 81 -12.58 11.89 -9.16
N ALA A 82 -12.31 10.95 -8.25
CA ALA A 82 -13.33 10.35 -7.40
C ALA A 82 -14.01 11.40 -6.50
N ASN A 83 -13.24 12.35 -5.97
CA ASN A 83 -13.80 13.45 -5.18
C ASN A 83 -14.67 14.39 -6.03
N ASN A 84 -14.22 14.74 -7.23
CA ASN A 84 -15.00 15.54 -8.17
C ASN A 84 -16.33 14.87 -8.52
N LEU A 85 -16.30 13.56 -8.80
CA LEU A 85 -17.51 12.78 -9.05
C LEU A 85 -18.48 12.83 -7.85
N ASN A 86 -17.98 12.67 -6.63
CA ASN A 86 -18.81 12.74 -5.43
C ASN A 86 -19.45 14.13 -5.25
N GLN A 87 -18.72 15.20 -5.56
CA GLN A 87 -19.26 16.56 -5.53
C GLN A 87 -20.36 16.76 -6.56
N LEU A 88 -20.16 16.30 -7.80
CA LEU A 88 -21.16 16.37 -8.85
C LEU A 88 -22.44 15.62 -8.49
N THR A 89 -22.34 14.42 -7.92
CA THR A 89 -23.50 13.65 -7.46
C THR A 89 -24.28 14.38 -6.38
N LYS A 90 -23.60 14.97 -5.38
CA LYS A 90 -24.24 15.76 -4.32
C LYS A 90 -24.95 16.99 -4.89
N LEU A 91 -24.29 17.74 -5.79
CA LEU A 91 -24.86 18.92 -6.43
C LEU A 91 -26.08 18.56 -7.28
N SER A 92 -26.01 17.48 -8.06
CA SER A 92 -27.13 16.99 -8.87
C SER A 92 -28.35 16.64 -8.02
N HIS A 93 -28.12 15.98 -6.88
CA HIS A 93 -29.20 15.65 -5.96
C HIS A 93 -29.84 16.91 -5.36
N GLN A 94 -29.02 17.87 -4.92
CA GLN A 94 -29.49 19.15 -4.38
C GLN A 94 -30.26 19.98 -5.41
N THR A 95 -29.80 20.04 -6.65
CA THR A 95 -30.49 20.77 -7.73
C THR A 95 -31.80 20.10 -8.13
N GLY A 96 -31.86 18.77 -8.13
CA GLY A 96 -33.11 18.03 -8.31
C GLY A 96 -34.13 18.38 -7.21
N PHE A 97 -33.71 18.39 -5.95
CA PHE A 97 -34.55 18.82 -4.82
C PHE A 97 -35.02 20.28 -4.95
N TYR A 98 -34.13 21.20 -5.34
CA TYR A 98 -34.47 22.60 -5.52
C TYR A 98 -35.53 22.80 -6.62
N ARG A 99 -35.43 22.07 -7.74
CA ARG A 99 -36.44 22.11 -8.81
C ARG A 99 -37.80 21.62 -8.33
N THR A 100 -37.85 20.48 -7.62
CA THR A 100 -39.10 19.95 -7.07
C THR A 100 -39.72 20.90 -6.05
N ARG A 101 -38.90 21.50 -5.17
CA ARG A 101 -39.34 22.49 -4.19
C ARG A 101 -40.00 23.70 -4.84
N LEU A 102 -39.38 24.29 -5.86
CA LEU A 102 -39.95 25.44 -6.58
C LEU A 102 -41.32 25.12 -7.20
N LEU A 103 -41.46 23.91 -7.75
CA LEU A 103 -42.73 23.47 -8.33
C LEU A 103 -43.83 23.31 -7.27
N ILE A 104 -43.49 22.71 -6.12
CA ILE A 104 -44.42 22.59 -4.98
C ILE A 104 -44.80 23.97 -4.43
N GLU A 105 -43.85 24.88 -4.23
CA GLU A 105 -44.12 26.25 -3.76
C GLU A 105 -45.05 26.98 -4.75
N GLY A 106 -44.85 26.81 -6.06
CA GLY A 106 -45.73 27.35 -7.10
C GLY A 106 -47.15 26.78 -7.05
N LEU A 107 -47.30 25.47 -6.83
CA LEU A 107 -48.60 24.81 -6.68
C LEU A 107 -49.31 25.24 -5.39
N LEU A 108 -48.60 25.31 -4.26
CA LEU A 108 -49.14 25.80 -2.99
C LEU A 108 -49.61 27.25 -3.11
N GLY A 109 -48.85 28.11 -3.81
CA GLY A 109 -49.26 29.48 -4.10
C GLY A 109 -50.56 29.56 -4.90
N LYS A 110 -50.73 28.69 -5.91
CA LYS A 110 -51.98 28.59 -6.69
C LYS A 110 -53.14 28.10 -5.81
N LEU A 111 -52.92 27.07 -5.01
CA LEU A 111 -53.94 26.55 -4.09
C LEU A 111 -54.39 27.62 -3.09
N LYS A 112 -53.43 28.36 -2.51
CA LYS A 112 -53.73 29.45 -1.58
C LYS A 112 -54.59 30.53 -2.22
N ARG A 113 -54.29 30.93 -3.47
CA ARG A 113 -55.14 31.89 -4.22
C ARG A 113 -56.57 31.38 -4.38
N ILE A 114 -56.74 30.11 -4.78
CA ILE A 114 -58.07 29.52 -4.91
C ILE A 114 -58.80 29.51 -3.56
N MET A 115 -58.10 29.14 -2.47
CA MET A 115 -58.69 29.18 -1.13
C MET A 115 -59.08 30.59 -0.69
N ASP A 116 -58.26 31.59 -1.00
CA ASP A 116 -58.53 32.99 -0.70
C ASP A 116 -59.72 33.54 -1.53
N ASP A 117 -59.87 33.10 -2.79
CA ASP A 117 -61.00 33.48 -3.66
C ASP A 117 -62.34 32.90 -3.16
N TYR A 118 -62.30 31.70 -2.56
CA TYR A 118 -63.46 31.05 -1.94
C TYR A 118 -63.68 31.46 -0.48
N ARG A 119 -62.80 32.30 0.10
CA ARG A 119 -62.98 32.80 1.46
C ARG A 119 -64.20 33.73 1.48
N PRO A 120 -65.25 33.42 2.25
CA PRO A 120 -66.45 34.23 2.28
C PRO A 120 -66.09 35.65 2.75
N LYS A 121 -66.49 36.65 1.97
CA LYS A 121 -66.32 38.05 2.35
C LYS A 121 -67.35 38.39 3.44
N GLY A 122 -66.95 38.22 4.69
CA GLY A 122 -67.55 38.89 5.83
C GLY A 122 -68.23 37.99 6.86
N GLY A 123 -67.69 38.07 8.08
CA GLY A 123 -68.42 38.22 9.33
C GLY A 123 -67.68 39.28 10.12
#